data_AF-A0A8J7Q791-F1
#
_entry.id   AF-A0A8J7Q791-F1
#
_cell.length_a   1.000
_cell.length_b   1.000
_cell.length_c   1.000
_cell.angle_alpha   90.00
_cell.angle_beta   90.00
_cell.angle_gamma   90.00
#
_symmetry.space_group_name_H-M   'P 1'
#
loop_
_entity.id
_entity.type
_entity.pdbx_description
1 polymer ?
#
loop_
_entity_poly.entity_id
_entity_poly.type
_entity_poly.pdbx_seq_one_letter_code
_entity_poly.pdbx_strand_id
1 'polypeptide(L)'
;MNDRKKQPAARKRKSPGRAKTKSAKAAGPAQVYTLEVSLLRGPITQKFFKKNKSVVRTIQIRGDQTLQDLHEAIFDAFDRYDEHMYEF
;
A
#
# COMPACT_ATOMS: atom_id res chain seq x y z
N MET A 1 38.35 58.82 -6.30
CA MET A 1 36.99 58.26 -6.33
C MET A 1 36.99 57.09 -7.32
N ASN A 2 36.89 55.82 -6.89
CA ASN A 2 35.61 55.11 -6.65
C ASN A 2 34.69 55.21 -7.90
N ASP A 3 34.25 54.17 -8.60
CA ASP A 3 33.80 52.86 -8.10
C ASP A 3 33.77 51.76 -9.18
N ARG A 4 33.89 50.53 -8.69
CA ARG A 4 33.81 49.25 -9.42
C ARG A 4 32.36 48.93 -9.78
N LYS A 5 32.14 48.29 -10.94
CA LYS A 5 31.10 47.25 -11.04
C LYS A 5 31.51 46.16 -12.03
N LYS A 6 32.48 45.32 -11.61
CA LYS A 6 32.66 43.98 -12.17
C LYS A 6 31.49 43.11 -11.69
N GLN A 7 30.71 42.56 -12.62
CA GLN A 7 29.70 41.56 -12.34
C GLN A 7 30.38 40.26 -11.85
N PRO A 8 29.93 39.62 -10.76
CA PRO A 8 30.49 38.34 -10.34
C PRO A 8 29.81 37.17 -11.07
N ALA A 9 30.65 36.21 -11.47
CA ALA A 9 30.28 34.95 -12.09
C ALA A 9 29.25 34.16 -11.27
N ALA A 10 28.24 33.62 -11.94
CA ALA A 10 27.22 32.77 -11.36
C ALA A 10 27.85 31.51 -10.75
N ARG A 11 27.74 31.42 -9.42
CA ARG A 11 28.19 30.34 -8.54
C ARG A 11 27.47 29.03 -8.90
N LYS A 12 28.23 27.99 -9.27
CA LYS A 12 27.73 26.60 -9.41
C LYS A 12 26.98 26.19 -8.15
N ARG A 13 25.65 26.00 -8.25
CA ARG A 13 24.83 25.40 -7.19
C ARG A 13 25.14 23.90 -7.15
N LYS A 14 25.82 23.43 -6.11
CA LYS A 14 25.88 21.99 -5.79
C LYS A 14 24.47 21.57 -5.37
N SER A 15 23.89 20.65 -6.14
CA SER A 15 22.63 19.99 -5.78
C SER A 15 22.83 19.23 -4.45
N PRO A 16 21.90 19.33 -3.48
CA PRO A 16 21.98 18.53 -2.27
C PRO A 16 21.80 17.05 -2.64
N GLY A 17 22.67 16.20 -2.07
CA GLY A 17 22.78 14.80 -2.40
C GLY A 17 21.45 14.06 -2.28
N ARG A 18 21.20 13.19 -3.26
CA ARG A 18 20.15 12.18 -3.26
C ARG A 18 20.21 11.42 -1.92
N ALA A 19 19.14 11.54 -1.14
CA ALA A 19 18.97 10.80 0.10
C ALA A 19 19.22 9.31 -0.16
N LYS A 20 20.04 8.69 0.69
CA LYS A 20 20.34 7.26 0.65
C LYS A 20 19.03 6.49 0.73
N THR A 21 18.66 5.79 -0.34
CA THR A 21 17.61 4.79 -0.33
C THR A 21 17.98 3.78 0.76
N LYS A 22 17.12 3.64 1.78
CA LYS A 22 17.32 2.66 2.85
C LYS A 22 17.50 1.30 2.18
N SER A 23 18.66 0.70 2.39
CA SER A 23 18.99 -0.66 1.93
C SER A 23 17.85 -1.59 2.31
N ALA A 24 17.16 -2.16 1.34
CA ALA A 24 16.25 -3.26 1.56
C ALA A 24 17.06 -4.35 2.28
N LYS A 25 16.77 -4.54 3.57
CA LYS A 25 17.34 -5.63 4.35
C LYS A 25 16.94 -6.90 3.62
N ALA A 26 17.91 -7.68 3.15
CA ALA A 26 17.64 -8.99 2.56
C ALA A 26 16.94 -9.81 3.65
N ALA A 27 15.62 -9.89 3.56
CA ALA A 27 14.80 -10.59 4.53
C ALA A 27 14.98 -12.08 4.28
N GLY A 28 15.14 -12.87 5.35
CA GLY A 28 14.96 -14.32 5.26
C GLY A 28 13.55 -14.66 4.74
N PRO A 29 13.22 -15.96 4.61
CA PRO A 29 11.91 -16.36 4.09
C PRO A 29 10.79 -15.65 4.87
N ALA A 30 9.95 -14.90 4.14
CA ALA A 30 8.86 -14.16 4.74
C ALA A 30 7.86 -15.14 5.37
N GLN A 31 7.39 -14.81 6.58
CA GLN A 31 6.33 -15.57 7.22
C GLN A 31 5.07 -15.52 6.36
N VAL A 32 4.40 -16.64 6.14
CA VAL A 32 3.09 -16.68 5.47
C VAL A 32 2.00 -16.73 6.54
N TYR A 33 1.03 -15.82 6.43
CA TYR A 33 -0.17 -15.78 7.26
C TYR A 33 -1.35 -16.35 6.48
N THR A 34 -2.17 -17.14 7.15
CA THR A 34 -3.48 -17.57 6.64
C THR A 34 -4.55 -16.81 7.41
N LEU A 35 -5.35 -16.01 6.71
CA LEU A 35 -6.36 -15.14 7.29
C LEU A 35 -7.75 -15.60 6.86
N GLU A 36 -8.67 -15.67 7.80
CA GLU A 36 -10.09 -15.82 7.53
C GLU A 36 -10.75 -14.45 7.53
N VAL A 37 -11.30 -14.05 6.38
CA VAL A 37 -11.94 -12.74 6.17
C VAL A 37 -13.42 -12.96 5.97
N SER A 38 -14.25 -12.25 6.73
CA SER A 38 -15.71 -12.38 6.67
C SER A 38 -16.40 -11.03 6.45
N LEU A 39 -17.50 -11.04 5.68
CA LEU A 39 -18.36 -9.87 5.54
C LEU A 39 -19.28 -9.76 6.75
N LEU A 40 -19.14 -8.69 7.53
CA LEU A 40 -19.97 -8.44 8.71
C LEU A 40 -21.34 -7.89 8.34
N ARG A 41 -21.38 -6.96 7.37
CA ARG A 41 -22.59 -6.26 6.89
C ARG A 41 -22.41 -5.87 5.43
N GLY A 42 -23.52 -5.58 4.75
CA GLY A 42 -23.52 -5.10 3.38
C GLY A 42 -24.86 -5.31 2.68
N PRO A 43 -24.99 -4.84 1.43
CA PRO A 43 -26.17 -5.08 0.60
C PRO A 43 -26.23 -6.55 0.18
N ILE A 44 -26.73 -7.41 1.07
CA ILE A 44 -26.92 -8.83 0.82
C ILE A 44 -28.42 -9.12 0.82
N THR A 45 -28.91 -9.77 -0.24
CA THR A 45 -30.34 -10.13 -0.29
C THR A 45 -30.68 -11.13 0.81
N GLN A 46 -31.87 -11.00 1.41
CA GLN A 46 -32.32 -11.91 2.45
C GLN A 46 -32.35 -13.37 1.98
N LYS A 47 -32.64 -13.60 0.69
CA LYS A 47 -32.59 -14.93 0.04
C LYS A 47 -31.17 -15.50 0.03
N PHE A 48 -30.18 -14.68 -0.31
CA PHE A 48 -28.77 -15.10 -0.30
C PHE A 48 -28.31 -15.42 1.12
N PHE A 49 -28.61 -14.55 2.08
CA PHE A 49 -28.23 -14.78 3.49
C PHE A 49 -28.86 -16.05 4.08
N LYS A 50 -30.12 -16.35 3.74
CA LYS A 50 -30.79 -17.60 4.18
C LYS A 50 -30.09 -18.86 3.67
N LYS A 51 -29.54 -18.83 2.45
CA LYS A 51 -28.83 -19.98 1.84
C LYS A 51 -27.35 -20.02 2.26
N ASN A 52 -26.75 -18.85 2.45
CA ASN A 52 -25.35 -18.64 2.77
C ASN A 52 -25.26 -17.78 4.04
N LYS A 53 -25.28 -18.44 5.21
CA LYS A 53 -25.33 -17.77 6.53
C LYS A 53 -24.14 -16.85 6.78
N SER A 54 -23.01 -17.09 6.12
CA SER A 54 -21.80 -16.28 6.17
C SER A 54 -21.14 -16.22 4.79
N VAL A 55 -20.48 -15.11 4.50
CA VAL A 55 -19.60 -14.95 3.33
C VAL A 55 -18.19 -14.81 3.85
N VAL A 56 -17.40 -15.86 3.65
CA VAL A 56 -16.05 -15.99 4.20
C VAL A 56 -15.08 -16.34 3.07
N ARG A 57 -13.87 -15.81 3.15
CA ARG A 57 -12.73 -16.14 2.28
C ARG A 57 -11.51 -16.42 3.14
N THR A 58 -10.80 -17.49 2.80
CA THR A 58 -9.49 -17.76 3.36
C THR A 58 -8.45 -17.27 2.37
N ILE A 59 -7.60 -16.34 2.81
CA ILE A 59 -6.51 -15.80 1.99
C ILE A 59 -5.16 -16.08 2.63
N GLN A 60 -4.12 -16.14 1.81
CA GLN A 60 -2.74 -16.22 2.26
C GLN A 60 -1.99 -14.94 1.85
N ILE A 61 -1.21 -14.40 2.78
CA ILE A 61 -0.40 -13.20 2.54
C ILE A 61 0.96 -13.35 3.22
N ARG A 62 2.00 -12.79 2.62
CA ARG A 62 3.32 -12.73 3.25
C ARG A 62 3.39 -11.59 4.26
N GLY A 63 4.16 -11.80 5.33
CA GLY A 63 4.37 -10.83 6.40
C GLY A 63 5.19 -9.60 6.02
N ASP A 64 5.79 -9.58 4.84
CA ASP A 64 6.55 -8.46 4.30
C ASP A 64 5.80 -7.70 3.20
N GLN A 65 4.55 -8.08 2.93
CA GLN A 65 3.64 -7.31 2.09
C GLN A 65 3.00 -6.17 2.87
N THR A 66 2.59 -5.12 2.16
CA THR A 66 1.99 -3.90 2.72
C THR A 66 0.50 -4.08 3.00
N LEU A 67 -0.11 -3.12 3.70
CA LEU A 67 -1.56 -3.11 3.88
C LEU A 67 -2.32 -2.88 2.55
N GLN A 68 -1.70 -2.21 1.57
CA GLN A 68 -2.26 -2.09 0.22
C GLN A 68 -2.34 -3.47 -0.45
N ASP A 69 -1.28 -4.29 -0.34
CA ASP A 69 -1.30 -5.67 -0.87
C ASP A 69 -2.38 -6.52 -0.18
N LEU A 70 -2.58 -6.33 1.13
CA LEU A 70 -3.67 -6.98 1.86
C LEU A 70 -5.04 -6.54 1.34
N HIS A 71 -5.23 -5.24 1.12
CA HIS A 71 -6.45 -4.70 0.53
C HIS A 71 -6.75 -5.32 -0.83
N GLU A 72 -5.76 -5.38 -1.71
CA GLU A 72 -5.89 -5.97 -3.04
C GLU A 72 -6.23 -7.46 -2.97
N ALA A 73 -5.56 -8.23 -2.10
CA ALA A 73 -5.85 -9.64 -1.89
C ALA A 73 -7.28 -9.90 -1.36
N ILE A 74 -7.78 -9.03 -0.48
CA ILE A 74 -9.18 -9.08 -0.02
C ILE A 74 -10.12 -8.78 -1.19
N PHE A 75 -9.83 -7.76 -2.00
CA PHE A 75 -10.70 -7.37 -3.11
C PHE A 75 -10.80 -8.49 -4.15
N ASP A 76 -9.67 -9.07 -4.55
CA ASP A 76 -9.61 -10.20 -5.46
C ASP A 76 -10.40 -11.41 -4.93
N ALA A 77 -10.21 -11.78 -3.65
CA ALA A 77 -10.90 -12.92 -3.05
C ALA A 77 -12.43 -12.79 -2.99
N PHE A 78 -12.95 -11.55 -3.00
CA PHE A 78 -14.37 -11.24 -2.99
C PHE A 78 -14.90 -10.78 -4.37
N ASP A 79 -14.10 -10.91 -5.43
CA ASP A 79 -14.42 -10.49 -6.79
C ASP A 79 -14.86 -9.01 -6.86
N ARG A 80 -14.19 -8.13 -6.10
CA ARG A 80 -14.47 -6.69 -6.04
C ARG A 80 -13.51 -5.92 -6.96
N TYR A 81 -14.07 -5.04 -7.78
CA TYR A 81 -13.35 -4.23 -8.78
C TYR A 81 -13.64 -2.73 -8.67
N ASP A 82 -14.50 -2.32 -7.73
CA ASP A 82 -14.87 -0.92 -7.53
C ASP A 82 -13.96 -0.28 -6.47
N GLU A 83 -13.10 0.64 -6.91
CA GLU A 83 -12.17 1.36 -6.03
C GLU A 83 -12.93 2.28 -5.09
N HIS A 84 -12.79 2.02 -3.79
CA HIS A 84 -13.36 2.83 -2.72
C HIS A 84 -12.30 3.08 -1.66
N MET A 85 -12.50 4.16 -0.89
CA MET A 85 -11.64 4.44 0.27
C MET A 85 -11.76 3.32 1.31
N TYR A 86 -10.63 2.94 1.90
CA TYR A 86 -10.54 1.86 2.88
C TYR A 86 -9.60 2.27 4.04
N GLU A 87 -9.80 1.64 5.20
CA GLU A 87 -8.94 1.75 6.38
C GLU A 87 -8.83 0.39 7.08
N PHE A 88 -7.79 0.23 7.90
CA PHE A 88 -7.48 -0.96 8.69
C PHE A 88 -7.27 -0.59 10.15
#